data_AF-A0A0Q5TXH8-F1
#
_entry.id   AF-A0A0Q5TXH8-F1
#
_cell.length_a   1.000
_cell.length_b   1.000
_cell.length_c   1.000
_cell.angle_alpha   90.00
_cell.angle_beta   90.00
_cell.angle_gamma   90.00
#
_symmetry.space_group_name_H-M   'P 1'
#
loop_
_entity.id
_entity.type
_entity.pdbx_description
1 polymer ?
#
loop_
_entity_poly.entity_id
_entity_poly.type
_entity_poly.pdbx_seq_one_letter_code
_entity_poly.pdbx_strand_id
1 'polypeptide(L)'
;MFKIIGINLLAFAAYALLIVHTSTVADRGFSIAVGMGVCIFLHVVLNLVAAIIFLVLGKKEFVKSFFISAAVLAPVGFVTWLILLSIYG
;
A
#
# COMPACT_ATOMS: atom_id res chain seq x y z
N MET A 1 4.21 -16.29 -2.75
CA MET A 1 2.95 -15.55 -2.45
C MET A 1 3.00 -14.84 -1.10
N PHE A 2 2.96 -15.53 0.05
CA PHE A 2 2.92 -14.89 1.39
C PHE A 2 4.04 -13.87 1.64
N LYS A 3 5.26 -14.14 1.15
CA LYS A 3 6.40 -13.22 1.31
C LYS A 3 6.18 -11.84 0.66
N ILE A 4 5.60 -11.79 -0.56
CA ILE A 4 5.39 -10.53 -1.30
C ILE A 4 4.29 -9.71 -0.64
N ILE A 5 3.17 -10.36 -0.30
CA ILE A 5 2.04 -9.72 0.38
C ILE A 5 2.49 -9.16 1.73
N GLY A 6 3.22 -9.97 2.51
CA GLY A 6 3.75 -9.56 3.81
C GLY A 6 4.70 -8.37 3.75
N ILE A 7 5.64 -8.36 2.80
CA ILE A 7 6.56 -7.21 2.61
C ILE A 7 5.79 -5.95 2.25
N ASN A 8 4.83 -6.05 1.32
CA ASN A 8 4.04 -4.90 0.89
C ASN A 8 3.16 -4.33 2.01
N LEU A 9 2.57 -5.20 2.84
CA LEU A 9 1.79 -4.78 4.02
C LEU A 9 2.70 -4.17 5.09
N LEU A 10 3.89 -4.72 5.30
CA LEU A 10 4.86 -4.18 6.26
C LEU A 10 5.36 -2.80 5.84
N ALA A 11 5.68 -2.62 4.56
CA ALA A 11 6.06 -1.31 4.01
C ALA A 11 4.92 -0.29 4.12
N PHE A 12 3.68 -0.71 3.86
CA PHE A 12 2.50 0.13 4.08
C PHE A 12 2.34 0.55 5.55
N ALA A 13 2.46 -0.39 6.48
CA ALA A 13 2.37 -0.11 7.91
C ALA A 13 3.51 0.82 8.38
N ALA A 14 4.74 0.61 7.90
CA ALA A 14 5.88 1.47 8.22
C ALA A 14 5.66 2.91 7.72
N TYR A 15 5.07 3.07 6.54
CA TYR A 15 4.74 4.39 5.99
C TYR A 15 3.65 5.10 6.80
N ALA A 16 2.61 4.36 7.23
CA ALA A 16 1.58 4.90 8.11
C ALA A 16 2.17 5.38 9.46
N LEU A 17 3.04 4.58 10.07
CA LEU A 17 3.74 4.95 11.31
C LEU A 17 4.62 6.18 11.12
N LEU A 18 5.33 6.27 9.98
CA LEU A 18 6.14 7.43 9.64
C LEU A 18 5.30 8.70 9.62
N ILE A 19 4.15 8.70 8.93
CA ILE A 19 3.24 9.86 8.90
C ILE A 19 2.81 10.25 10.32
N VAL A 20 2.45 9.29 11.16
CA VAL A 20 2.01 9.55 12.54
C VAL A 20 3.12 10.17 13.39
N HIS A 21 4.36 9.70 13.22
CA HIS A 21 5.51 10.16 14.00
C HIS A 21 6.12 11.47 13.52
N THR A 22 6.06 11.80 12.23
CA THR A 22 6.71 12.98 11.66
C THR A 22 5.76 14.15 11.42
N SER A 23 4.46 13.91 11.34
CA SER A 23 3.48 14.99 11.15
C SER A 23 3.13 15.66 12.47
N THR A 24 3.04 17.00 12.46
CA THR A 24 2.47 17.77 13.56
C THR A 24 1.01 17.39 13.76
N VAL A 25 0.46 17.60 14.96
CA VAL A 25 -0.94 17.26 15.26
C VAL A 25 -1.92 18.02 14.34
N ALA A 26 -1.60 19.26 13.99
CA ALA A 26 -2.44 20.10 13.13
C ALA A 26 -2.51 19.59 11.67
N ASP A 27 -1.42 19.01 11.16
CA ASP A 27 -1.33 18.58 9.76
C ASP A 27 -1.62 17.08 9.57
N ARG A 28 -1.76 16.32 10.65
CA ARG A 28 -1.79 14.85 10.62
C ARG A 28 -2.96 14.31 9.80
N GLY A 29 -4.15 14.90 9.93
CA GLY A 29 -5.33 14.52 9.14
C GLY A 29 -5.08 14.68 7.64
N PHE A 30 -4.50 15.81 7.21
CA PHE A 30 -4.14 16.05 5.81
C PHE A 30 -3.02 15.12 5.31
N SER A 31 -1.97 14.93 6.11
CA SER A 31 -0.87 14.01 5.79
C SER A 31 -1.36 12.56 5.65
N ILE A 32 -2.35 12.14 6.44
CA ILE A 32 -2.98 10.82 6.28
C ILE A 32 -3.88 10.81 5.05
N ALA A 33 -4.71 11.83 4.84
CA ALA A 33 -5.59 11.93 3.67
C ALA A 33 -4.81 11.77 2.36
N VAL A 34 -3.76 12.58 2.19
CA VAL A 34 -3.00 12.62 0.93
C VAL A 34 -1.89 11.58 0.93
N GLY A 35 -1.07 11.52 1.99
CA GLY A 35 0.11 10.65 2.04
C GLY A 35 -0.24 9.17 1.94
N MET A 36 -1.20 8.68 2.75
CA MET A 36 -1.60 7.28 2.67
C MET A 36 -2.32 6.95 1.36
N GLY A 37 -3.17 7.85 0.85
CA GLY A 37 -3.82 7.65 -0.44
C GLY A 37 -2.80 7.47 -1.57
N VAL A 38 -1.77 8.32 -1.61
CA VAL A 38 -0.65 8.20 -2.56
C VAL A 38 0.14 6.91 -2.35
N CYS A 39 0.40 6.51 -1.11
CA CYS A 39 1.11 5.27 -0.80
C CYS A 39 0.37 4.02 -1.33
N ILE A 40 -0.94 3.94 -1.09
CA ILE A 40 -1.78 2.84 -1.58
C ILE A 40 -1.73 2.80 -3.11
N PHE A 41 -1.91 3.95 -3.76
CA PHE A 41 -1.86 4.07 -5.22
C PHE A 41 -0.52 3.56 -5.77
N LEU A 42 0.59 4.04 -5.21
CA LEU A 42 1.93 3.62 -5.64
C LEU A 42 2.16 2.12 -5.46
N HIS A 43 1.78 1.54 -4.32
CA HIS A 43 1.92 0.10 -4.11
C HIS A 43 1.10 -0.73 -5.10
N VAL A 44 -0.15 -0.33 -5.38
CA VAL A 44 -1.00 -1.03 -6.35
C VAL A 44 -0.41 -0.94 -7.75
N VAL A 45 0.01 0.25 -8.18
CA VAL A 45 0.63 0.46 -9.50
C VAL A 45 1.94 -0.30 -9.63
N LEU A 46 2.82 -0.26 -8.63
CA LEU A 46 4.09 -1.00 -8.65
C LEU A 46 3.87 -2.52 -8.73
N ASN A 47 2.89 -3.05 -8.00
CA ASN A 47 2.53 -4.46 -8.12
C ASN A 47 2.00 -4.80 -9.52
N LEU A 48 1.19 -3.94 -10.13
CA LEU A 48 0.69 -4.13 -11.50
C LEU A 48 1.83 -4.10 -12.53
N VAL A 49 2.73 -3.12 -12.43
CA VAL A 49 3.90 -3.00 -13.30
C VAL A 49 4.81 -4.22 -13.16
N ALA A 50 5.08 -4.66 -11.93
CA ALA A 50 5.84 -5.88 -11.68
C ALA A 50 5.17 -7.10 -12.30
N ALA A 51 3.84 -7.23 -12.15
CA ALA A 51 3.07 -8.31 -12.77
C ALA A 51 3.22 -8.32 -14.30
N ILE A 52 3.16 -7.16 -14.96
CA ILE A 52 3.36 -7.03 -16.41
C ILE A 52 4.78 -7.44 -16.82
N ILE A 53 5.80 -6.97 -16.10
CA ILE A 53 7.20 -7.33 -16.37
C ILE A 53 7.40 -8.85 -16.25
N PHE A 54 6.91 -9.46 -15.17
CA PHE A 54 7.00 -10.91 -14.99
C PHE A 54 6.17 -11.70 -16.00
N LEU A 55 5.09 -11.13 -16.53
CA LEU A 55 4.31 -11.71 -17.62
C LEU A 55 5.12 -11.76 -18.92
N VAL A 56 5.79 -10.66 -19.27
CA VAL A 56 6.70 -10.58 -20.44
C VAL A 56 7.86 -11.57 -20.31
N LEU A 57 8.39 -11.76 -19.10
CA LEU A 57 9.45 -12.73 -18.81
C LEU A 57 8.97 -14.20 -18.74
N GLY A 58 7.69 -14.48 -19.03
CA GLY A 58 7.13 -15.84 -19.02
C GLY A 58 6.93 -16.46 -17.63
N LYS A 59 7.17 -15.70 -16.56
CA LYS A 59 7.12 -16.17 -15.16
C LYS A 59 5.71 -16.06 -14.56
N LYS A 60 4.78 -16.88 -15.09
CA LYS A 60 3.34 -16.85 -14.76
C LYS A 60 3.01 -17.01 -13.26
N GLU A 61 3.83 -17.72 -12.49
CA GLU A 61 3.61 -17.89 -11.04
C GLU A 61 3.78 -16.57 -10.25
N PHE A 62 4.72 -15.72 -10.69
CA PHE A 62 4.96 -14.43 -10.07
C PHE A 62 3.85 -13.44 -10.42
N VAL A 63 3.34 -13.47 -11.67
CA VAL A 63 2.20 -12.65 -12.11
C VAL A 63 1.01 -12.82 -11.17
N LYS A 64 0.62 -14.08 -10.87
CA LYS A 64 -0.47 -14.37 -9.92
C LYS A 64 -0.18 -13.80 -8.54
N SER A 65 1.05 -13.91 -8.05
CA SER A 65 1.44 -13.37 -6.74
C SER A 65 1.29 -11.84 -6.66
N PHE A 66 1.71 -11.11 -7.69
CA PHE A 66 1.63 -9.65 -7.72
C PHE A 66 0.20 -9.14 -7.89
N PHE A 67 -0.62 -9.78 -8.72
CA PHE A 67 -2.05 -9.45 -8.83
C PHE A 67 -2.80 -9.68 -7.51
N ILE A 68 -2.55 -10.81 -6.84
CA ILE A 68 -3.16 -11.10 -5.54
C ILE A 68 -2.67 -10.09 -4.49
N SER A 69 -1.40 -9.71 -4.53
CA SER A 69 -0.88 -8.67 -3.62
C SER A 69 -1.56 -7.32 -3.84
N ALA A 70 -1.76 -6.89 -5.09
CA ALA A 70 -2.48 -5.65 -5.38
C ALA A 70 -3.94 -5.72 -4.91
N ALA A 71 -4.62 -6.85 -5.17
CA ALA A 71 -6.00 -7.08 -4.79
C ALA A 71 -6.22 -7.12 -3.28
N VAL A 72 -5.23 -7.56 -2.49
CA VAL A 72 -5.27 -7.53 -1.02
C VAL A 72 -4.93 -6.14 -0.48
N LEU A 73 -3.90 -5.50 -1.04
CA LEU A 73 -3.40 -4.24 -0.51
C LEU A 73 -4.34 -3.07 -0.74
N ALA A 74 -5.10 -3.06 -1.84
CA ALA A 74 -6.10 -2.03 -2.10
C ALA A 74 -7.20 -1.95 -1.02
N PRO A 75 -7.96 -3.03 -0.70
CA PRO A 75 -9.00 -2.97 0.33
C PRO A 75 -8.42 -2.84 1.74
N VAL A 76 -7.33 -3.53 2.07
CA VAL A 76 -6.69 -3.41 3.39
C VAL A 76 -6.18 -1.98 3.61
N GLY A 77 -5.46 -1.44 2.63
CA GLY A 77 -4.95 -0.08 2.68
C GLY A 77 -6.08 0.95 2.77
N PHE A 78 -7.15 0.77 2.00
CA PHE A 78 -8.31 1.66 2.03
C PHE A 78 -9.02 1.67 3.39
N VAL A 79 -9.26 0.49 3.99
CA VAL A 79 -9.88 0.42 5.32
C VAL A 79 -8.97 1.04 6.39
N THR A 80 -7.66 0.74 6.37
CA THR A 80 -6.72 1.37 7.30
C THR A 80 -6.68 2.89 7.12
N TRP A 81 -6.75 3.36 5.87
CA TRP A 81 -6.81 4.79 5.57
C TRP A 81 -8.05 5.46 6.15
N LEU A 82 -9.22 4.86 6.02
CA LEU A 82 -10.46 5.36 6.63
C LEU A 82 -10.39 5.38 8.16
N ILE A 83 -9.82 4.33 8.78
CA ILE A 83 -9.64 4.27 10.23
C ILE A 83 -8.72 5.41 10.70
N LEU A 84 -7.58 5.61 10.04
CA LEU A 84 -6.63 6.66 10.41
C LEU A 84 -7.19 8.06 10.16
N LEU A 85 -7.94 8.25 9.07
CA LEU A 85 -8.70 9.49 8.83
C LEU A 85 -9.73 9.75 9.92
N SER A 86 -10.43 8.72 10.41
CA SER A 86 -11.39 8.89 11.51
C SER A 86 -10.74 9.23 12.86
N ILE A 87 -9.47 8.88 13.06
CA ILE A 87 -8.74 9.13 14.32
C ILE A 87 -8.07 10.51 14.30
N TYR A 88 -7.54 10.93 13.15
CA TYR A 88 -6.65 12.08 13.02
C TYR A 88 -7.14 13.18 12.08
N GLY A 89 -8.21 12.94 11.31
CA GLY A 89 -8.92 13.94 10.51
C GLY A 89 -10.02 14.60 11.32
#